data_AF-A0A8B9BZ80-F1
#
_entry.id   AF-A0A8B9BZ80-F1
#
_cell.length_a   1.000
_cell.length_b   1.000
_cell.length_c   1.000
_cell.angle_alpha   90.00
_cell.angle_beta   90.00
_cell.angle_gamma   90.00
#
_symmetry.space_group_name_H-M   'P 1'
#
loop_
_entity.id
_entity.type
_entity.pdbx_description
1 polymer ?
#
loop_
_entity_poly.entity_id
_entity_poly.type
_entity_poly.pdbx_seq_one_letter_code
_entity_poly.pdbx_strand_id
1 'polypeptide(L)'
;MLDQAESQLENGVSWHNPEPPENIGTEKDRANCPFYIKTGSCRFGDRCSRKHNYPTSSKTLLVRGMFITFGMEQCRRDDYDTDASLEYSDEETYQQFLEFYEDVLPEFQNVGKVVQFKVSCNYEPHLRGNVYVQYQSEKDCQAALALFSGRWYAGRQLHCEFCPVTRWKTAICGELHKRL
;
A
#
# COMPACT_ATOMS: atom_id res chain seq x y z
N MET A 1 -12.15 -24.95 -17.70
CA MET A 1 -13.09 -23.80 -17.61
C MET A 1 -13.98 -23.69 -18.84
N LEU A 2 -13.48 -23.96 -20.05
CA LEU A 2 -14.31 -24.06 -21.26
C LEU A 2 -15.24 -25.30 -21.21
N ASP A 3 -14.72 -26.45 -20.78
CA ASP A 3 -15.49 -27.72 -20.71
C ASP A 3 -16.71 -27.67 -19.77
N GLN A 4 -16.65 -26.86 -18.70
CA GLN A 4 -17.78 -26.64 -17.79
C GLN A 4 -18.83 -25.68 -18.39
N ALA A 5 -18.43 -24.76 -19.25
CA ALA A 5 -19.34 -23.85 -19.93
C ALA A 5 -20.08 -24.55 -21.07
N GLU A 6 -19.42 -25.44 -21.81
CA GLU A 6 -20.04 -26.26 -22.87
C GLU A 6 -21.04 -27.27 -22.29
N SER A 7 -20.69 -27.93 -21.18
CA SER A 7 -21.60 -28.86 -20.48
C SER A 7 -22.86 -28.20 -19.90
N GLN A 8 -22.79 -26.90 -19.55
CA GLN A 8 -23.94 -26.15 -19.01
C GLN A 8 -24.89 -25.64 -20.11
N LEU A 9 -24.38 -25.38 -21.32
CA LEU A 9 -25.19 -25.00 -22.48
C LEU A 9 -26.03 -26.18 -23.01
N GLU A 10 -25.50 -27.41 -23.00
CA GLU A 10 -26.25 -28.61 -23.42
C GLU A 10 -27.43 -28.95 -22.49
N ASN A 11 -27.37 -28.52 -21.23
CA ASN A 11 -28.40 -28.79 -20.21
C ASN A 11 -29.45 -27.67 -20.06
N GLY A 12 -29.42 -26.65 -20.93
CA GLY A 12 -30.40 -25.56 -20.91
C GLY A 12 -30.35 -24.67 -19.65
N VAL A 13 -29.25 -24.71 -18.89
CA VAL A 13 -29.09 -23.89 -17.68
C VAL A 13 -28.45 -22.56 -18.09
N SER A 14 -29.11 -21.44 -17.76
CA SER A 14 -28.58 -20.08 -17.98
C SER A 14 -27.21 -19.95 -17.31
N TRP A 15 -26.17 -19.70 -18.10
CA TRP A 15 -24.80 -19.53 -17.61
C TRP A 15 -24.72 -18.23 -16.80
N HIS A 16 -24.61 -18.35 -15.48
CA HIS A 16 -24.38 -17.21 -14.59
C HIS A 16 -22.92 -17.18 -14.16
N ASN A 17 -22.36 -15.96 -14.12
CA ASN A 17 -21.07 -15.75 -13.46
C ASN A 17 -21.19 -16.23 -12.00
N PRO A 18 -20.22 -17.01 -11.47
CA PRO A 18 -20.25 -17.44 -10.09
C PRO A 18 -20.32 -16.23 -9.17
N GLU A 19 -21.17 -16.31 -8.14
CA GLU A 19 -21.30 -15.24 -7.16
C GLU A 19 -19.94 -15.00 -6.49
N PRO A 20 -19.53 -13.72 -6.32
CA PRO A 20 -18.26 -13.41 -5.68
C PRO A 20 -18.23 -14.04 -4.28
N PRO A 21 -17.11 -14.68 -3.88
CA PRO A 21 -17.04 -15.36 -2.59
C PRO A 21 -17.40 -14.40 -1.44
N GLU A 22 -18.35 -14.83 -0.60
CA GLU A 22 -18.82 -14.01 0.51
C GLU A 22 -17.68 -13.70 1.51
N ASN A 23 -17.62 -12.46 1.98
CA ASN A 23 -16.80 -11.95 3.09
C ASN A 23 -15.30 -11.69 2.86
N ILE A 24 -14.68 -12.04 1.73
CA ILE A 24 -13.22 -11.84 1.53
C ILE A 24 -12.82 -10.35 1.70
N GLY A 25 -11.88 -10.09 2.62
CA GLY A 25 -11.38 -8.73 2.91
C GLY A 25 -12.28 -7.90 3.84
N THR A 26 -13.29 -8.50 4.46
CA THR A 26 -14.11 -7.91 5.53
C THR A 26 -13.70 -8.45 6.90
N GLU A 27 -14.14 -7.83 7.98
CA GLU A 27 -13.90 -8.34 9.34
C GLU A 27 -14.54 -9.71 9.62
N LYS A 28 -15.55 -10.10 8.81
CA LYS A 28 -16.25 -11.39 8.90
C LYS A 28 -15.42 -12.54 8.33
N ASP A 29 -14.44 -12.27 7.47
CA ASP A 29 -13.45 -13.25 7.06
C ASP A 29 -12.46 -13.48 8.20
N ARG A 30 -12.65 -14.61 8.89
CA ARG A 30 -11.80 -15.03 10.01
C ARG A 30 -10.49 -15.67 9.54
N ALA A 31 -10.40 -16.10 8.28
CA ALA A 31 -9.22 -16.79 7.75
C ALA A 31 -8.16 -15.79 7.27
N ASN A 32 -8.57 -14.71 6.61
CA ASN A 32 -7.64 -13.72 6.07
C ASN A 32 -7.58 -12.44 6.92
N CYS A 33 -6.43 -11.78 6.91
CA CYS A 33 -6.24 -10.52 7.62
C CYS A 33 -6.89 -9.36 6.84
N PRO A 34 -7.95 -8.71 7.36
CA PRO A 34 -8.60 -7.61 6.66
C PRO A 34 -7.69 -6.40 6.52
N PHE A 35 -6.80 -6.16 7.48
CA PHE A 35 -5.84 -5.05 7.43
C PHE A 35 -4.86 -5.23 6.27
N TYR A 36 -4.20 -6.40 6.19
CA TYR A 36 -3.27 -6.69 5.11
C TYR A 36 -3.94 -6.66 3.74
N ILE A 37 -5.15 -7.23 3.60
CA ILE A 37 -5.89 -7.18 2.32
C ILE A 37 -6.18 -5.74 1.90
N LYS A 38 -6.57 -4.87 2.85
CA LYS A 38 -6.98 -3.49 2.55
C LYS A 38 -5.80 -2.55 2.33
N THR A 39 -4.70 -2.71 3.05
CA THR A 39 -3.60 -1.73 3.07
C THR A 39 -2.26 -2.31 2.63
N GLY A 40 -2.14 -3.62 2.43
CA GLY A 40 -0.86 -4.30 2.20
C GLY A 40 0.05 -4.32 3.43
N SER A 41 -0.42 -3.89 4.60
CA SER A 41 0.38 -3.84 5.83
C SER A 41 -0.43 -4.17 7.08
N CYS A 42 0.20 -4.90 8.01
CA CYS A 42 -0.43 -5.32 9.27
C CYS A 42 0.53 -5.07 10.43
N ARG A 43 0.03 -4.53 11.55
CA ARG A 43 0.81 -4.29 12.78
C ARG A 43 1.48 -5.52 13.36
N PHE A 44 0.98 -6.71 13.03
CA PHE A 44 1.50 -7.98 13.53
C PHE A 44 2.51 -8.63 12.58
N GLY A 45 2.64 -8.16 11.33
CA GLY A 45 3.51 -8.76 10.32
C GLY A 45 3.30 -10.27 10.22
N ASP A 46 4.38 -11.04 10.17
CA ASP A 46 4.35 -12.50 10.08
C ASP A 46 3.86 -13.20 11.36
N ARG A 47 3.71 -12.45 12.48
CA ARG A 47 3.09 -12.96 13.71
C ARG A 47 1.56 -12.79 13.73
N CYS A 48 0.96 -12.33 12.63
CA CYS A 48 -0.50 -12.23 12.55
C CYS A 48 -1.14 -13.63 12.64
N SER A 49 -2.18 -13.76 13.45
CA SER A 49 -2.94 -15.02 13.55
C SER A 49 -3.84 -15.28 12.34
N ARG A 50 -3.99 -14.30 11.45
CA ARG A 50 -4.77 -14.42 10.20
C ARG A 50 -3.83 -14.42 9.00
N LYS A 51 -4.27 -15.04 7.91
CA LYS A 51 -3.44 -15.21 6.71
C LYS A 51 -3.16 -13.89 5.99
N HIS A 52 -1.89 -13.69 5.62
CA HIS A 52 -1.46 -12.68 4.65
C HIS A 52 -1.19 -13.38 3.31
N ASN A 53 -1.97 -13.04 2.28
CA ASN A 53 -1.74 -13.56 0.93
C ASN A 53 -0.80 -12.61 0.18
N TYR A 54 0.51 -12.84 0.32
CA TYR A 54 1.53 -12.06 -0.38
C TYR A 54 1.46 -12.34 -1.89
N PRO A 55 1.15 -11.35 -2.73
CA PRO A 55 1.03 -11.57 -4.16
C PRO A 55 2.40 -11.80 -4.80
N THR A 56 2.49 -12.74 -5.75
CA THR A 56 3.70 -12.94 -6.57
C THR A 56 3.74 -12.03 -7.80
N SER A 57 2.62 -11.37 -8.12
CA SER A 57 2.49 -10.33 -9.13
C SER A 57 1.41 -9.34 -8.70
N SER A 58 1.62 -8.06 -8.96
CA SER A 58 0.61 -7.01 -8.70
C SER A 58 0.88 -5.80 -9.57
N LYS A 59 -0.14 -4.97 -9.76
CA LYS A 59 0.02 -3.62 -10.33
C LYS A 59 0.52 -2.60 -9.32
N THR A 60 0.51 -2.93 -8.04
CA THR A 60 0.86 -1.99 -6.97
C THR A 60 2.14 -2.45 -6.28
N LEU A 61 3.12 -1.56 -6.24
CA LEU A 61 4.36 -1.69 -5.49
C LEU A 61 4.19 -0.98 -4.14
N LEU A 62 4.68 -1.59 -3.07
CA LEU A 62 4.84 -0.96 -1.77
C LEU A 62 6.34 -0.82 -1.47
N VAL A 63 6.77 0.41 -1.17
CA VAL A 63 8.10 0.70 -0.63
C VAL A 63 7.94 1.07 0.84
N ARG A 64 8.46 0.21 1.72
CA ARG A 64 8.26 0.37 3.17
C ARG A 64 9.06 1.55 3.70
N GLY A 65 8.38 2.45 4.42
CA GLY A 65 9.02 3.56 5.14
C GLY A 65 9.90 4.47 4.26
N MET A 66 9.63 4.61 2.97
CA MET A 66 10.49 5.40 2.07
C MET A 66 10.47 6.89 2.40
N PHE A 67 9.32 7.44 2.80
CA PHE A 67 9.21 8.83 3.25
C PHE A 67 9.16 8.91 4.76
N ILE A 68 10.22 9.42 5.40
CA ILE A 68 10.21 9.66 6.85
C ILE A 68 10.76 11.06 7.08
N THR A 69 10.01 11.84 7.85
CA THR A 69 10.45 13.12 8.38
C THR A 69 10.79 12.97 9.85
N PHE A 70 11.59 13.89 10.37
CA PHE A 70 11.97 13.88 11.78
C PHE A 70 10.76 14.00 12.72
N GLY A 71 9.76 14.81 12.34
CA GLY A 71 8.47 14.89 13.05
C GLY A 71 7.71 13.56 13.11
N MET A 72 7.81 12.71 12.08
CA MET A 72 7.25 11.36 12.11
C MET A 72 8.00 10.41 13.04
N GLU A 73 9.30 10.61 13.26
CA GLU A 73 10.13 9.79 14.14
C GLU A 73 10.00 10.14 15.62
N GLN A 74 9.79 11.42 15.94
CA GLN A 74 9.77 11.97 17.30
C GLN A 74 8.54 11.64 18.15
N CYS A 75 7.45 11.09 17.60
CA CYS A 75 6.30 10.57 18.40
C CYS A 75 6.66 9.42 19.39
N ARG A 76 7.93 9.20 19.68
CA ARG A 76 8.47 8.24 20.64
C ARG A 76 9.26 8.88 21.79
N ARG A 77 9.54 10.18 21.80
CA ARG A 77 10.25 10.80 22.93
C ARG A 77 9.22 11.23 23.97
N ASP A 78 9.45 10.78 25.20
CA ASP A 78 8.58 10.96 26.35
C ASP A 78 8.22 12.43 26.56
N ASP A 79 7.01 12.64 27.06
CA ASP A 79 6.23 13.89 27.23
C ASP A 79 6.88 14.98 28.13
N TYR A 80 8.19 14.90 28.38
CA TYR A 80 8.96 15.77 29.27
C TYR A 80 9.80 16.83 28.57
N ASP A 81 9.74 16.93 27.24
CA ASP A 81 10.30 18.05 26.51
C ASP A 81 9.17 18.97 26.03
N THR A 82 8.89 20.00 26.82
CA THR A 82 7.84 20.99 26.54
C THR A 82 8.16 21.86 25.31
N ASP A 83 9.37 21.73 24.74
CA ASP A 83 9.82 22.45 23.54
C ASP A 83 9.76 21.59 22.26
N ALA A 84 9.73 20.25 22.38
CA ALA A 84 9.75 19.34 21.23
C ALA A 84 8.48 19.40 20.35
N SER A 85 7.37 19.95 20.88
CA SER A 85 6.12 20.13 20.16
C SER A 85 6.00 21.47 19.41
N LEU A 86 7.01 22.35 19.52
CA LEU A 86 7.08 23.63 18.80
C LEU A 86 7.97 23.61 17.54
N GLU A 87 8.70 22.51 17.28
CA GLU A 87 9.75 22.52 16.25
C GLU A 87 9.28 22.19 14.82
N TYR A 88 8.03 21.76 14.61
CA TYR A 88 7.55 21.44 13.25
C TYR A 88 6.11 21.87 13.02
N SER A 89 5.91 22.74 12.04
CA SER A 89 4.58 23.06 11.54
C SER A 89 4.11 22.02 10.53
N ASP A 90 2.78 21.86 10.41
CA ASP A 90 2.18 21.06 9.32
C ASP A 90 2.64 21.56 7.93
N GLU A 91 2.96 22.84 7.82
CA GLU A 91 3.46 23.49 6.60
C GLU A 91 4.86 23.00 6.20
N GLU A 92 5.79 22.90 7.15
CA GLU A 92 7.12 22.34 6.89
C GLU A 92 7.07 20.87 6.50
N THR A 93 6.21 20.09 7.16
CA THR A 93 6.00 18.67 6.80
C THR A 93 5.45 18.54 5.39
N TYR A 94 4.53 19.43 5.00
CA TYR A 94 4.00 19.44 3.64
C TYR A 94 5.05 19.85 2.60
N GLN A 95 5.91 20.83 2.91
CA GLN A 95 7.00 21.24 2.03
C GLN A 95 8.02 20.11 1.82
N GLN A 96 8.40 19.40 2.88
CA GLN A 96 9.25 18.21 2.79
C GLN A 96 8.59 17.10 1.96
N PHE A 97 7.27 16.94 2.06
CA PHE A 97 6.54 16.01 1.21
C PHE A 97 6.55 16.43 -0.26
N LEU A 98 6.42 17.72 -0.58
CA LEU A 98 6.49 18.22 -1.95
C LEU A 98 7.87 17.95 -2.57
N GLU A 99 8.94 18.27 -1.85
CA GLU A 99 10.31 17.99 -2.29
C GLU A 99 10.53 16.49 -2.54
N PHE A 100 10.08 15.66 -1.60
CA PHE A 100 10.10 14.20 -1.77
C PHE A 100 9.29 13.75 -3.00
N TYR A 101 8.09 14.31 -3.20
CA TYR A 101 7.20 13.91 -4.29
C TYR A 101 7.80 14.28 -5.65
N GLU A 102 8.36 15.47 -5.78
CA GLU A 102 8.99 15.95 -7.02
C GLU A 102 10.27 15.20 -7.36
N ASP A 103 11.03 14.75 -6.36
CA ASP A 103 12.23 13.94 -6.53
C ASP A 103 11.90 12.48 -6.90
N VAL A 104 10.91 11.89 -6.23
CA VAL A 104 10.68 10.45 -6.28
C VAL A 104 9.68 10.00 -7.35
N LEU A 105 8.62 10.78 -7.61
CA LEU A 105 7.62 10.38 -8.60
C LEU A 105 8.21 10.19 -10.01
N PRO A 106 9.08 11.08 -10.53
CA PRO A 106 9.67 10.91 -11.86
C PRO A 106 10.48 9.62 -12.00
N GLU A 107 11.20 9.21 -10.96
CA GLU A 107 11.96 7.96 -10.94
C GLU A 107 11.05 6.75 -11.20
N PHE A 108 9.88 6.71 -10.55
CA PHE A 108 8.91 5.63 -10.80
C PHE A 108 8.23 5.75 -12.16
N GLN A 109 8.00 6.96 -12.66
CA GLN A 109 7.45 7.20 -14.00
C GLN A 109 8.40 6.79 -15.13
N ASN A 110 9.71 6.83 -14.91
CA ASN A 110 10.71 6.34 -15.86
C ASN A 110 10.61 4.83 -16.11
N VAL A 111 10.04 4.07 -15.17
CA VAL A 111 9.80 2.63 -15.35
C VAL A 111 8.53 2.35 -16.16
N GLY A 112 7.48 3.14 -15.96
CA GLY A 112 6.20 2.94 -16.63
C GLY A 112 5.12 3.89 -16.15
N LYS A 113 3.91 3.76 -16.73
CA LYS A 113 2.81 4.67 -16.43
C LYS A 113 2.28 4.47 -15.01
N VAL A 114 2.56 5.43 -14.12
CA VAL A 114 2.02 5.49 -12.76
C VAL A 114 0.58 6.01 -12.79
N VAL A 115 -0.35 5.21 -12.25
CA VAL A 115 -1.78 5.51 -12.13
C VAL A 115 -2.11 6.12 -10.76
N GLN A 116 -1.42 5.68 -9.71
CA GLN A 116 -1.55 6.24 -8.36
C GLN A 116 -0.19 6.28 -7.69
N PHE A 117 0.10 7.39 -7.04
CA PHE A 117 1.24 7.56 -6.14
C PHE A 117 0.69 8.04 -4.80
N LYS A 118 0.92 7.29 -3.72
CA LYS A 118 0.40 7.62 -2.38
C LYS A 118 1.46 7.41 -1.34
N VAL A 119 1.51 8.31 -0.37
CA VAL A 119 2.44 8.25 0.75
C VAL A 119 1.64 8.22 2.04
N SER A 120 1.97 7.28 2.92
CA SER A 120 1.32 7.14 4.22
C SER A 120 1.98 8.07 5.23
N CYS A 121 1.18 8.99 5.77
CA CYS A 121 1.54 9.87 6.88
C CYS A 121 1.11 9.29 8.24
N ASN A 122 1.10 7.94 8.38
CA ASN A 122 0.69 7.28 9.62
C ASN A 122 1.82 7.31 10.67
N TYR A 123 1.47 7.36 11.95
CA TYR A 123 2.45 7.24 13.03
C TYR A 123 2.86 5.80 13.29
N GLU A 124 1.98 4.82 13.08
CA GLU A 124 2.30 3.44 13.44
C GLU A 124 3.39 2.84 12.53
N PRO A 125 4.40 2.14 13.07
CA PRO A 125 5.57 1.68 12.30
C PRO A 125 5.27 0.79 11.09
N HIS A 126 4.13 0.09 11.09
CA HIS A 126 3.76 -0.81 9.99
C HIS A 126 3.19 -0.06 8.77
N LEU A 127 2.80 1.21 8.93
CA LEU A 127 2.26 2.07 7.88
C LEU A 127 3.13 3.31 7.62
N ARG A 128 3.79 3.83 8.66
CA ARG A 128 4.59 5.06 8.63
C ARG A 128 5.50 5.13 7.42
N GLY A 129 5.32 6.16 6.61
CA GLY A 129 6.19 6.46 5.49
C GLY A 129 6.10 5.49 4.32
N ASN A 130 5.15 4.55 4.34
CA ASN A 130 4.95 3.63 3.23
C ASN A 130 4.55 4.40 1.98
N VAL A 131 5.25 4.13 0.89
CA VAL A 131 4.96 4.69 -0.43
C VAL A 131 4.35 3.59 -1.28
N TYR A 132 3.20 3.89 -1.88
CA TYR A 132 2.48 2.99 -2.74
C TYR A 132 2.46 3.54 -4.17
N VAL A 133 2.93 2.73 -5.11
CA VAL A 133 3.01 3.10 -6.53
C VAL A 133 2.20 2.09 -7.32
N GLN A 134 1.05 2.50 -7.85
CA GLN A 134 0.25 1.68 -8.73
C GLN A 134 0.59 2.00 -10.19
N TYR A 135 1.03 0.99 -10.92
CA TYR A 135 1.29 1.04 -12.35
C TYR A 135 0.06 0.66 -13.17
N GLN A 136 0.06 1.04 -14.44
CA GLN A 136 -0.94 0.61 -15.42
C GLN A 136 -0.89 -0.91 -15.67
N SER A 137 0.32 -1.48 -15.68
CA SER A 137 0.58 -2.90 -15.96
C SER A 137 1.36 -3.58 -14.82
N GLU A 138 1.16 -4.89 -14.67
CA GLU A 138 1.95 -5.70 -13.71
C GLU A 138 3.41 -5.84 -14.14
N LYS A 139 3.67 -5.79 -15.45
CA LYS A 139 5.03 -5.85 -16.01
C LYS A 139 5.88 -4.65 -15.56
N ASP A 140 5.31 -3.45 -15.59
CA ASP A 140 6.03 -2.24 -15.14
C ASP A 140 6.28 -2.30 -13.63
N CYS A 141 5.32 -2.81 -12.86
CA CYS A 141 5.47 -3.01 -11.42
C CYS A 141 6.58 -4.04 -11.09
N GLN A 142 6.65 -5.15 -11.82
CA GLN A 142 7.72 -6.14 -11.69
C GLN A 142 9.10 -5.55 -12.05
N ALA A 143 9.16 -4.72 -13.10
CA ALA A 143 10.38 -4.01 -13.47
C ALA A 143 10.81 -3.02 -12.39
N ALA A 144 9.86 -2.28 -11.81
CA ALA A 144 10.11 -1.35 -10.71
C ALA A 144 10.60 -2.08 -9.46
N LEU A 145 9.99 -3.21 -9.11
CA LEU A 145 10.44 -4.06 -8.00
C LEU A 145 11.90 -4.47 -8.20
N ALA A 146 12.26 -4.97 -9.38
CA ALA A 146 13.64 -5.37 -9.67
C ALA A 146 14.63 -4.19 -9.66
N LEU A 147 14.21 -3.02 -10.14
CA LEU A 147 15.06 -1.84 -10.25
C LEU A 147 15.32 -1.18 -8.89
N PHE A 148 14.30 -1.05 -8.04
CA PHE A 148 14.37 -0.28 -6.81
C PHE A 148 14.72 -1.10 -5.57
N SER A 149 14.44 -2.41 -5.55
CA SER A 149 14.76 -3.26 -4.41
C SER A 149 16.24 -3.19 -4.07
N GLY A 150 16.55 -2.79 -2.83
CA GLY A 150 17.92 -2.72 -2.34
C GLY A 150 18.72 -1.47 -2.74
N ARG A 151 18.15 -0.56 -3.55
CA ARG A 151 18.72 0.78 -3.78
C ARG A 151 18.67 1.61 -2.50
N TRP A 152 19.42 2.71 -2.46
CA TRP A 152 19.45 3.62 -1.32
C TRP A 152 18.78 4.95 -1.65
N TYR A 153 18.04 5.48 -0.68
CA TYR A 153 17.42 6.80 -0.73
C TYR A 153 17.51 7.44 0.66
N ALA A 154 17.98 8.69 0.74
CA ALA A 154 18.10 9.44 2.00
C ALA A 154 18.74 8.61 3.15
N GLY A 155 19.85 7.92 2.85
CA GLY A 155 20.59 7.13 3.84
C GLY A 155 19.91 5.82 4.28
N ARG A 156 18.86 5.36 3.59
CA ARG A 156 18.15 4.11 3.92
C ARG A 156 17.99 3.22 2.70
N GLN A 157 18.06 1.92 2.92
CA GLN A 157 17.86 0.93 1.86
C GLN A 157 16.36 0.76 1.57
N LEU A 158 15.98 0.79 0.30
CA LEU A 158 14.61 0.63 -0.16
C LEU A 158 14.18 -0.85 -0.06
N HIS A 159 13.14 -1.08 0.73
CA HIS A 159 12.48 -2.38 0.85
C HIS A 159 11.18 -2.37 0.06
N CYS A 160 11.23 -2.94 -1.15
CA CYS A 160 10.12 -2.99 -2.08
C CYS A 160 9.45 -4.38 -2.06
N GLU A 161 8.13 -4.41 -2.15
CA GLU A 161 7.34 -5.64 -2.23
C GLU A 161 6.07 -5.42 -3.07
N PHE A 162 5.53 -6.50 -3.63
CA PHE A 162 4.21 -6.42 -4.26
C PHE A 162 3.12 -6.20 -3.22
N CYS A 163 2.20 -5.30 -3.54
CA CYS A 163 1.12 -4.90 -2.67
C CYS A 163 -0.22 -5.40 -3.22
N PRO A 164 -1.10 -6.02 -2.40
CA PRO A 164 -2.40 -6.50 -2.87
C PRO A 164 -3.41 -5.37 -3.12
N VAL A 165 -3.07 -4.12 -2.77
CA VAL A 165 -4.01 -2.99 -2.83
C VAL A 165 -4.29 -2.60 -4.28
N THR A 166 -5.54 -2.78 -4.68
CA THR A 166 -6.07 -2.34 -5.98
C THR A 166 -7.20 -1.33 -5.86
N ARG A 167 -7.86 -1.28 -4.69
CA ARG A 167 -9.02 -0.41 -4.39
C ARG A 167 -8.70 0.59 -3.29
N TRP A 168 -8.40 1.82 -3.68
CA TRP A 168 -7.94 2.86 -2.75
C TRP A 168 -8.99 3.38 -1.79
N LYS A 169 -10.28 3.40 -2.19
CA LYS A 169 -11.37 3.89 -1.33
C LYS A 169 -11.45 3.15 0.00
N THR A 170 -11.10 1.86 0.02
CA THR A 170 -11.12 1.03 1.23
C THR A 170 -9.79 1.01 1.98
N ALA A 171 -8.72 1.52 1.37
CA ALA A 171 -7.37 1.52 1.90
C ALA A 171 -7.04 2.83 2.65
N ILE A 172 -7.70 3.93 2.27
CA ILE A 172 -7.51 5.25 2.87
C ILE A 172 -8.35 5.38 4.13
N CYS A 173 -7.79 5.98 5.17
CA CYS A 173 -8.51 6.27 6.42
C CYS A 173 -9.75 7.13 6.15
N GLY A 174 -10.90 6.76 6.72
CA GLY A 174 -12.17 7.47 6.50
C GLY A 174 -12.17 8.93 6.92
N GLU A 175 -11.32 9.32 7.88
CA GLU A 175 -11.20 10.71 8.33
C GLU A 175 -10.46 11.60 7.32
N LEU A 176 -9.53 11.02 6.53
CA LEU A 176 -8.88 11.72 5.42
C LEU A 176 -9.79 11.81 4.20
N HIS A 177 -10.67 10.83 3.98
CA HIS A 177 -11.60 10.82 2.84
C HIS A 177 -12.60 11.99 2.85
N LYS A 178 -12.87 12.60 4.01
CA LYS A 178 -13.73 13.79 4.13
C LYS A 178 -13.03 15.09 3.71
N ARG A 179 -11.70 15.06 3.49
CA ARG A 179 -10.86 16.23 3.18
C ARG A 179 -10.29 16.21 1.75
N LEU A 180 -10.61 15.17 0.97
CA LEU A 180 -10.29 15.01 -0.46
C LEU A 180 -11.56 15.17 -1.29
#